data_AF-A0A133UHQ3-F1
#
_entry.id   AF-A0A133UHQ3-F1
#
_cell.length_a   1.000
_cell.length_b   1.000
_cell.length_c   1.000
_cell.angle_alpha   90.00
_cell.angle_beta   90.00
_cell.angle_gamma   90.00
#
_symmetry.space_group_name_H-M   'P 1'
#
loop_
_entity.id
_entity.type
_entity.pdbx_description
1 polymer ?
#
loop_
_entity_poly.entity_id
_entity_poly.type
_entity_poly.pdbx_seq_one_letter_code
_entity_poly.pdbx_strand_id
1 'polypeptide(L)' 'MKREIVLTVEVDVDKVVSESEDREDACRRLSDELKSEQDRVEREFKRQLREAMLDFRGTLDDSLGIG' A
#
# COMPACT_ATOMS: atom_id res chain seq x y z
N MET A 1 -16.02 8.59 15.02
CA MET A 1 -14.98 9.42 14.37
C MET A 1 -14.32 8.56 13.30
N LYS A 2 -14.23 9.03 12.05
CA LYS A 2 -13.47 8.33 10.99
C LYS A 2 -12.25 9.19 10.66
N ARG A 3 -11.06 8.58 10.56
CA ARG A 3 -9.83 9.24 10.08
C ARG A 3 -9.58 8.76 8.66
N GLU A 4 -9.27 9.68 7.78
CA GLU A 4 -8.89 9.36 6.40
C GLU A 4 -7.39 9.07 6.36
N ILE A 5 -7.02 8.02 5.60
CA ILE A 5 -5.63 7.65 5.36
C ILE A 5 -5.47 7.62 3.85
N VAL A 6 -4.59 8.48 3.35
CA VAL A 6 -4.27 8.58 1.93
C VAL A 6 -2.92 7.90 1.69
N LEU A 7 -2.92 6.95 0.76
CA LEU A 7 -1.71 6.25 0.32
C LEU A 7 -1.35 6.77 -1.07
N THR A 8 -0.10 7.16 -1.27
CA THR A 8 0.42 7.64 -2.54
C THR A 8 1.28 6.58 -3.19
N VAL A 9 1.14 6.41 -4.50
CA VAL A 9 1.94 5.49 -5.32
C VAL A 9 2.65 6.30 -6.39
N GLU A 10 3.92 5.99 -6.63
CA GLU A 10 4.74 6.60 -7.67
C GLU A 10 5.14 5.53 -8.68
N VAL A 11 5.09 5.87 -9.97
CA VAL A 11 5.50 4.98 -11.07
C VAL A 11 6.42 5.75 -12.01
N ASP A 12 7.50 5.10 -12.43
CA ASP A 12 8.46 5.64 -13.39
C ASP A 12 7.92 5.52 -14.82
N VAL A 13 7.36 6.62 -15.32
CA VAL A 13 6.76 6.67 -16.65
C VAL A 13 7.80 6.53 -17.76
N ASP A 14 8.98 7.13 -17.59
CA ASP A 14 10.04 7.10 -18.61
C ASP A 14 10.54 5.67 -18.80
N LYS A 15 10.74 4.94 -17.70
CA LYS A 15 11.08 3.53 -17.74
C LYS A 15 10.01 2.73 -18.48
N VAL A 16 8.73 2.86 -18.11
CA VAL A 16 7.66 2.06 -18.72
C VAL A 16 7.52 2.37 -20.22
N VAL A 17 7.60 3.64 -20.61
CA VAL A 17 7.55 4.05 -22.03
C VAL A 17 8.75 3.50 -22.80
N SER A 18 9.95 3.50 -22.21
CA SER A 18 11.16 2.99 -22.88
C SER A 18 11.12 1.47 -23.15
N GLU A 19 10.37 0.72 -22.35
CA GLU A 19 10.22 -0.74 -22.47
C GLU A 19 9.02 -1.15 -23.33
N SER A 20 8.24 -0.19 -23.84
CA SER A 20 6.99 -0.43 -24.56
C SER A 20 7.16 -0.41 -26.07
N GLU A 21 6.40 -1.24 -26.77
CA GLU A 21 6.48 -1.36 -28.23
C GLU A 21 5.78 -0.19 -28.95
N ASP A 22 4.66 0.26 -28.37
CA ASP A 22 3.89 1.39 -28.85
C ASP A 22 3.17 2.10 -27.70
N ARG A 23 2.38 3.12 -28.04
CA ARG A 23 1.62 3.92 -27.06
C ARG A 23 0.55 3.11 -26.35
N GLU A 24 -0.11 2.17 -27.02
CA GLU A 24 -1.16 1.36 -26.43
C GLU A 24 -0.56 0.37 -25.42
N ASP A 25 0.56 -0.27 -25.77
CA ASP A 25 1.33 -1.11 -24.85
C ASP A 25 1.83 -0.31 -23.65
N ALA A 26 2.35 0.90 -23.86
CA ALA A 26 2.79 1.79 -22.77
C ALA A 26 1.65 2.14 -21.81
N CYS A 27 0.47 2.51 -22.32
CA CYS A 27 -0.69 2.81 -21.49
C CYS A 27 -1.17 1.58 -20.70
N ARG A 28 -1.15 0.39 -21.32
CA ARG A 28 -1.50 -0.87 -20.65
C ARG A 28 -0.51 -1.19 -19.53
N ARG A 29 0.80 -1.17 -19.82
CA ARG A 29 1.85 -1.46 -18.83
C ARG A 29 1.84 -0.47 -17.68
N LEU A 30 1.63 0.82 -17.94
CA LEU A 30 1.48 1.83 -16.89
C LEU A 30 0.30 1.51 -15.96
N SER A 31 -0.83 1.07 -16.54
CA SER A 31 -2.03 0.73 -15.76
C SER A 31 -1.79 -0.52 -14.90
N ASP A 32 -1.11 -1.53 -15.46
CA ASP A 32 -0.78 -2.76 -14.75
C ASP A 32 0.23 -2.51 -13.63
N GLU A 33 1.28 -1.72 -13.87
CA GLU A 33 2.28 -1.34 -12.87
C GLU A 33 1.65 -0.52 -11.73
N LEU A 34 0.84 0.48 -12.07
CA LEU A 34 0.14 1.31 -11.07
C LEU A 34 -0.76 0.45 -10.16
N LYS A 35 -1.48 -0.51 -10.75
CA LYS A 35 -2.35 -1.42 -10.00
C LYS A 35 -1.54 -2.37 -9.12
N SER A 36 -0.44 -2.90 -9.63
CA SER A 36 0.47 -3.77 -8.87
C SER A 36 1.03 -3.04 -7.64
N GLU A 37 1.52 -1.82 -7.83
CA GLU A 37 2.06 -1.02 -6.73
C GLU A 37 0.96 -0.59 -5.74
N GLN A 38 -0.23 -0.25 -6.22
CA GLN A 38 -1.40 0.01 -5.37
C GLN A 38 -1.73 -1.21 -4.49
N ASP A 39 -1.85 -2.39 -5.08
CA ASP A 39 -2.16 -3.62 -4.35
C ASP A 39 -1.05 -3.97 -3.33
N ARG A 40 0.23 -3.72 -3.68
CA ARG A 40 1.37 -3.91 -2.80
C ARG A 40 1.30 -3.00 -1.58
N VAL A 41 1.14 -1.70 -1.80
CA VAL A 41 1.09 -0.68 -0.74
C VAL A 41 -0.13 -0.88 0.16
N GLU A 42 -1.30 -1.19 -0.41
CA GLU A 42 -2.51 -1.47 0.36
C GLU A 42 -2.32 -2.69 1.28
N ARG A 43 -1.73 -3.77 0.75
CA ARG A 43 -1.47 -4.99 1.51
C ARG A 43 -0.49 -4.73 2.65
N GLU A 44 0.59 -4.02 2.39
CA GLU A 44 1.59 -3.66 3.38
C GLU A 44 1.01 -2.77 4.48
N PHE A 45 0.27 -1.73 4.09
CA PHE A 45 -0.40 -0.85 5.05
C PHE A 45 -1.38 -1.62 5.95
N LYS A 46 -2.21 -2.49 5.37
CA LYS A 46 -3.15 -3.33 6.14
C LYS A 46 -2.43 -4.28 7.10
N ARG A 47 -1.28 -4.83 6.71
CA ARG A 47 -0.45 -5.70 7.55
C ARG A 47 0.08 -4.91 8.75
N GLN A 48 0.75 -3.80 8.50
CA GLN A 48 1.32 -2.94 9.55
C GLN A 48 0.25 -2.40 10.51
N LEU A 49 -0.91 -2.01 9.98
CA LEU A 49 -2.02 -1.54 10.80
C LEU A 49 -2.54 -2.64 11.75
N ARG A 50 -2.62 -3.89 11.28
CA ARG A 50 -3.04 -5.02 12.13
C ARG A 50 -2.01 -5.30 13.23
N GLU A 51 -0.73 -5.32 12.89
CA GLU A 51 0.36 -5.49 13.86
C GLU A 51 0.32 -4.39 14.93
N ALA A 52 0.25 -3.13 14.52
CA ALA A 52 0.18 -1.99 15.44
C ALA A 52 -1.06 -2.04 16.35
N MET A 53 -2.22 -2.50 15.85
CA MET A 53 -3.42 -2.68 16.66
C MET A 53 -3.28 -3.82 17.69
N LEU A 54 -2.58 -4.90 17.33
CA LEU A 54 -2.30 -6.00 18.25
C LEU A 54 -1.33 -5.55 19.35
N ASP A 55 -0.27 -4.84 19.00
CA ASP A 55 0.69 -4.30 19.96
C ASP A 55 0.02 -3.30 20.92
N PHE A 56 -0.82 -2.42 20.38
CA PHE A 56 -1.61 -1.48 21.18
C PHE A 56 -2.52 -2.22 22.15
N ARG A 57 -3.21 -3.27 21.68
CA ARG A 57 -4.09 -4.08 22.54
C ARG A 57 -3.29 -4.78 23.64
N GLY A 58 -2.16 -5.41 23.32
CA GLY A 58 -1.31 -6.06 24.32
C GLY A 58 -0.86 -5.06 25.39
N THR A 59 -0.38 -3.89 24.97
CA THR A 59 0.01 -2.80 25.89
C THR A 59 -1.16 -2.34 26.78
N LEU A 60 -2.38 -2.29 26.23
CA LEU A 60 -3.57 -1.92 26.98
C LEU A 60 -3.95 -3.01 28.00
N ASP A 61 -3.94 -4.28 27.59
CA ASP A 61 -4.24 -5.42 28.46
C ASP A 61 -3.23 -5.50 29.63
N ASP A 62 -1.93 -5.26 29.36
CA ASP A 62 -0.88 -5.14 30.38
C ASP A 62 -1.14 -3.98 31.35
N SER A 63 -1.50 -2.80 30.81
CA SER A 63 -1.78 -1.60 31.61
C SER A 63 -3.01 -1.77 32.50
N LEU A 64 -3.96 -2.61 32.09
CA LEU A 64 -5.17 -2.93 32.85
C LEU A 64 -4.98 -4.12 33.81
N GLY A 65 -3.81 -4.79 33.79
CA GLY A 65 -3.52 -5.94 34.63
C GLY A 65 -4.33 -7.19 34.26
N ILE A 66 -4.69 -7.34 32.98
CA ILE A 66 -5.48 -8.47 32.46
C ILE A 66 -4.56 -9.63 31.96
N GLY A 67 -3.24 -9.47 32.09
CA GLY A 67 -2.21 -10.45 31.67
C GLY A 67 -2.04 -11.65 32.59
#